data_AF-W8B831-F1
#
_entry.id   AF-W8B831-F1
#
_cell.length_a   1.000
_cell.length_b   1.000
_cell.length_c   1.000
_cell.angle_alpha   90.00
_cell.angle_beta   90.00
_cell.angle_gamma   90.00
#
_symmetry.space_group_name_H-M   'P 1'
#
loop_
_entity.id
_entity.type
_entity.pdbx_description
1 polymer ?
#
loop_
_entity_poly.entity_id
_entity_poly.type
_entity_poly.pdbx_seq_one_letter_code
_entity_poly.pdbx_strand_id
1 'polypeptide(L)'
;MRRKMQYLLLLLALLCTLNVAAAAVGGAGLEVDENHTKAVNWSVQFEYEQLNMTMKQMQKVSFVITVVETPTSLENNAQFHVMNDNVDVAHIDQMEMSLTSRLDGVMKMRGTFNVEAKLLGYTHIYLELRRVGFETVQSQATMKVIVTRTMTLADIAFNIAVACFVIIIYVNFGAVLDLEDLKRIALRPVGPAIGLFCQFVIMPVLSFLIGYLLFHDMIELRLGLFFLGVSPAGGSSNIFAVLLNGNLNLSITMTAISNLAAFGMMPLWIFTLGALIFRDGNFAIPYRSIASVSCTLCVPIAIGVMLQRYAPDVTGKMSKLLKPISLLLILTITIFGCVLNSYMLKLFTPKILIGSCILPWLGYVIGWLIATILRQPPKDAITIAIETGIQNIGIAIFMLNFTLPQPQADMTSAVPMANSMVTPLPLLLIYFLKLCFCRNSEKSAKEEINEIKETELVAMMASGREKEYAKSAQRTNLV
;
A
#
# COMPACT_ATOMS: atom_id res chain seq x y z
N MET A 1 -19.54 2.41 26.06
CA MET A 1 -19.15 1.82 24.75
C MET A 1 -18.00 2.58 24.06
N ARG A 2 -18.03 3.92 23.91
CA ARG A 2 -16.96 4.71 23.25
C ARG A 2 -15.54 4.49 23.82
N ARG A 3 -15.37 4.35 25.13
CA ARG A 3 -14.04 4.14 25.77
C ARG A 3 -13.44 2.75 25.49
N LYS A 4 -14.24 1.68 25.41
CA LYS A 4 -13.73 0.32 25.14
C LYS A 4 -13.25 0.16 23.69
N MET A 5 -13.83 0.89 22.75
CA MET A 5 -13.41 0.92 21.34
C MET A 5 -12.08 1.68 21.14
N GLN A 6 -11.83 2.70 21.95
CA GLN A 6 -10.56 3.45 21.95
C GLN A 6 -9.38 2.60 22.44
N TYR A 7 -9.57 1.77 23.46
CA TYR A 7 -8.52 0.86 23.94
C TYR A 7 -8.19 -0.27 22.95
N LEU A 8 -9.18 -0.77 22.22
CA LEU A 8 -8.96 -1.81 21.21
C LEU A 8 -8.14 -1.28 20.01
N LEU A 9 -8.41 -0.05 19.57
CA LEU A 9 -7.63 0.65 18.54
C LEU A 9 -6.21 1.01 19.00
N LEU A 10 -6.05 1.37 20.28
CA LEU A 10 -4.75 1.60 20.91
C LEU A 10 -3.91 0.32 21.02
N LEU A 11 -4.54 -0.82 21.31
CA LEU A 11 -3.87 -2.13 21.37
C LEU A 11 -3.38 -2.57 19.97
N LEU A 12 -4.18 -2.30 18.92
CA LEU A 12 -3.82 -2.55 17.52
C LEU A 12 -2.69 -1.64 17.03
N ALA A 13 -2.63 -0.39 17.48
CA ALA A 13 -1.54 0.54 17.16
C ALA A 13 -0.25 0.22 17.93
N LEU A 14 -0.35 -0.28 19.17
CA LEU A 14 0.82 -0.67 19.97
C LEU A 14 1.48 -1.97 19.49
N LEU A 15 0.70 -2.93 18.98
CA LEU A 15 1.23 -4.20 18.48
C LEU A 15 2.04 -4.06 17.17
N CYS A 16 1.90 -2.95 16.45
CA CYS A 16 2.61 -2.67 15.19
C CYS A 16 3.95 -1.92 15.36
N THR A 17 4.31 -1.46 16.56
CA THR A 17 5.44 -0.51 16.77
C THR A 17 6.67 -1.11 17.46
N LEU A 18 6.72 -2.42 17.69
CA LEU A 18 7.87 -3.09 18.30
C LEU A 18 8.57 -4.04 17.31
N ASN A 19 9.42 -3.46 16.45
CA ASN A 19 10.68 -4.06 15.95
C ASN A 19 11.28 -3.21 14.83
N VAL A 20 11.96 -2.10 15.16
CA VAL A 20 12.91 -1.47 14.23
C VAL A 20 14.06 -0.83 15.02
N ALA A 21 15.17 -1.57 15.18
CA ALA A 21 16.54 -1.10 15.42
C ALA A 21 17.44 -2.33 15.21
N ALA A 22 18.54 -2.34 14.45
CA ALA A 22 19.35 -1.31 13.82
C ALA A 22 20.07 -1.95 12.60
N ALA A 23 20.53 -1.14 11.64
CA ALA A 23 21.42 -1.60 10.58
C ALA A 23 22.49 -0.55 10.24
N ALA A 24 23.62 -1.09 9.76
CA ALA A 24 24.62 -0.54 8.85
C ALA A 24 25.88 0.12 9.44
N VAL A 25 27.03 -0.51 9.16
CA VAL A 25 28.26 0.02 8.52
C VAL A 25 28.97 -1.22 7.91
N GLY A 26 29.58 -1.28 6.73
CA GLY A 26 29.84 -0.37 5.61
C GLY A 26 30.62 -1.18 4.55
N GLY A 27 30.35 -0.95 3.27
CA GLY A 27 31.09 -1.56 2.16
C GLY A 27 32.11 -0.58 1.60
N ALA A 28 33.37 -1.00 1.47
CA ALA A 28 34.42 -0.27 0.78
C ALA A 28 34.68 -0.97 -0.56
N GLY A 29 34.52 -0.23 -1.66
CA GLY A 29 34.97 -0.63 -2.98
C GLY A 29 36.47 -0.40 -3.13
N LEU A 30 37.13 -1.29 -3.87
CA LEU A 30 38.49 -1.13 -4.35
C LEU A 30 38.48 -1.29 -5.87
N GLU A 31 38.87 -0.22 -6.55
CA GLU A 31 39.31 -0.21 -7.96
C GLU A 31 40.61 -1.01 -8.08
N VAL A 32 40.76 -1.80 -9.16
CA VAL A 32 42.06 -2.34 -9.59
C VAL A 32 42.14 -2.29 -11.12
N ASP A 33 43.35 -1.98 -11.57
CA ASP A 33 43.84 -1.59 -12.88
C ASP A 33 43.55 -2.53 -14.07
N GLU A 34 43.33 -1.87 -15.21
CA GLU A 34 43.45 -2.42 -16.56
C GLU A 34 44.90 -2.86 -16.86
N ASN A 35 45.17 -4.17 -16.86
CA ASN A 35 46.01 -4.80 -17.89
C ASN A 35 46.07 -6.33 -17.73
N HIS A 36 45.95 -7.01 -18.88
CA HIS A 36 46.15 -8.46 -19.13
C HIS A 36 44.89 -9.36 -19.13
N THR A 37 44.11 -9.29 -20.21
CA THR A 37 43.09 -10.30 -20.55
C THR A 37 43.46 -11.05 -21.84
N LYS A 38 43.97 -12.28 -21.70
CA LYS A 38 43.57 -13.34 -22.65
C LYS A 38 42.27 -13.92 -22.11
N ALA A 39 41.15 -13.49 -22.69
CA ALA A 39 39.82 -13.96 -22.32
C ALA A 39 39.72 -15.47 -22.58
N VAL A 40 39.43 -16.25 -21.54
CA VAL A 40 39.06 -17.66 -21.72
C VAL A 40 37.65 -17.67 -22.26
N ASN A 41 37.44 -18.25 -23.43
CA ASN A 41 36.13 -18.32 -24.05
C ASN A 41 35.35 -19.50 -23.45
N TRP A 42 34.38 -19.22 -22.59
CA TRP A 42 33.55 -20.24 -21.95
C TRP A 42 32.08 -19.83 -21.97
N SER A 43 31.21 -20.84 -22.02
CA SER A 43 29.76 -20.66 -21.93
C SER A 43 29.15 -21.63 -20.94
N VAL A 44 28.01 -21.25 -20.37
CA VAL A 44 27.20 -22.13 -19.53
C VAL A 44 25.83 -22.30 -20.15
N GLN A 45 25.32 -23.52 -20.07
CA GLN A 45 23.96 -23.85 -20.42
C GLN A 45 23.29 -24.48 -19.19
N PHE A 46 22.33 -23.77 -18.63
CA PHE A 46 21.47 -24.29 -17.57
C PHE A 46 20.44 -25.25 -18.16
N GLU A 47 19.95 -26.18 -17.34
CA GLU A 47 18.86 -27.09 -17.69
C GLU A 47 17.56 -26.34 -18.00
N TYR A 48 17.33 -25.22 -17.30
CA TYR A 48 16.16 -24.36 -17.46
C TYR A 48 16.59 -22.94 -17.84
N GLU A 49 15.81 -22.27 -18.68
CA GLU A 49 15.92 -20.81 -18.89
C GLU A 49 15.24 -20.05 -17.74
N GLN A 50 14.11 -20.57 -17.27
CA GLN A 50 13.35 -20.06 -16.14
C GLN A 50 12.91 -21.21 -15.22
N LEU A 51 13.17 -21.05 -13.91
CA LEU A 51 12.77 -21.99 -12.88
C LEU A 51 11.72 -21.35 -11.96
N ASN A 52 10.51 -21.92 -11.96
CA ASN A 52 9.43 -21.49 -11.06
C ASN A 52 9.44 -22.37 -9.82
N MET A 53 9.60 -21.76 -8.65
CA MET A 53 9.66 -22.46 -7.36
C MET A 53 8.63 -21.88 -6.41
N THR A 54 8.20 -22.68 -5.45
CA THR A 54 7.39 -22.19 -4.35
C THR A 54 8.24 -22.00 -3.09
N MET A 55 7.92 -21.03 -2.24
CA MET A 55 8.63 -20.81 -0.97
C MET A 55 8.78 -22.12 -0.18
N LYS A 56 9.96 -22.32 0.41
CA LYS A 56 10.43 -23.52 1.13
C LYS A 56 10.66 -24.77 0.27
N GLN A 57 10.49 -24.68 -1.05
CA GLN A 57 10.84 -25.75 -1.97
C GLN A 57 12.35 -25.79 -2.18
N MET A 58 12.90 -27.00 -2.25
CA MET A 58 14.27 -27.25 -2.67
C MET A 58 14.27 -28.00 -4.01
N GLN A 59 15.10 -27.58 -4.95
CA GLN A 59 15.20 -28.21 -6.26
C GLN A 59 16.67 -28.34 -6.70
N LYS A 60 17.04 -29.53 -7.16
CA LYS A 60 18.35 -29.78 -7.77
C LYS A 60 18.30 -29.35 -9.24
N VAL A 61 19.25 -28.51 -9.64
CA VAL A 61 19.35 -27.96 -11.00
C VAL A 61 20.68 -28.40 -11.61
N SER A 62 20.63 -28.86 -12.86
CA SER A 62 21.82 -29.22 -13.62
C SER A 62 22.26 -28.08 -14.54
N PHE A 63 23.56 -28.01 -14.83
CA PHE A 63 24.12 -27.12 -15.84
C PHE A 63 25.33 -27.76 -16.50
N VAL A 64 25.68 -27.26 -17.69
CA VAL A 64 26.83 -27.71 -18.47
C VAL A 64 27.69 -26.50 -18.81
N ILE A 65 28.96 -26.56 -18.45
CA ILE A 65 29.97 -25.58 -18.85
C ILE A 65 30.71 -26.12 -20.06
N THR A 66 30.84 -25.29 -21.09
CA THR A 66 31.67 -25.57 -22.27
C THR A 66 32.80 -24.55 -22.32
N VAL A 67 34.04 -25.01 -22.27
CA VAL A 67 35.24 -24.17 -22.38
C VAL A 67 35.89 -24.44 -23.73
N VAL A 68 36.04 -23.40 -24.54
CA VAL A 68 36.64 -23.43 -25.88
C VAL A 68 38.01 -22.79 -25.79
N GLU A 69 39.03 -23.52 -26.24
CA GLU A 69 40.46 -23.28 -25.98
C GLU A 69 40.84 -23.62 -24.55
N THR A 70 41.50 -24.76 -24.35
CA THR A 70 42.23 -25.07 -23.12
C THR A 70 43.62 -24.43 -23.20
N PRO A 71 43.93 -23.32 -22.51
CA PRO A 71 45.28 -23.18 -22.04
C PRO A 71 45.49 -24.23 -20.94
N THR A 72 46.70 -24.76 -20.86
CA THR A 72 47.26 -25.48 -19.70
C THR A 72 47.14 -24.71 -18.37
N SER A 73 46.50 -23.53 -18.35
CA SER A 73 46.29 -22.66 -17.20
C SER A 73 44.96 -22.86 -16.46
N LEU A 74 44.04 -23.72 -16.91
CA LEU A 74 42.85 -24.07 -16.09
C LEU A 74 43.19 -25.08 -14.99
N GLU A 75 44.33 -25.77 -15.11
CA GLU A 75 44.58 -27.02 -14.39
C GLU A 75 44.96 -26.84 -12.90
N ASN A 76 45.33 -25.65 -12.43
CA ASN A 76 45.80 -25.53 -11.04
C ASN A 76 45.10 -24.52 -10.13
N ASN A 77 44.28 -23.56 -10.60
CA ASN A 77 43.70 -22.52 -9.71
C ASN A 77 42.39 -21.85 -10.22
N ALA A 78 41.63 -22.51 -11.11
CA ALA A 78 40.36 -21.98 -11.61
C ALA A 78 39.17 -22.67 -10.95
N GLN A 79 38.29 -21.91 -10.30
CA GLN A 79 37.09 -22.44 -9.65
C GLN A 79 35.84 -21.75 -10.19
N PHE A 80 34.83 -22.56 -10.49
CA PHE A 80 33.50 -22.07 -10.83
C PHE A 80 32.66 -22.02 -9.56
N HIS A 81 32.01 -20.87 -9.34
CA HIS A 81 31.04 -20.69 -8.27
C HIS A 81 29.69 -20.36 -8.87
N VAL A 82 28.62 -20.98 -8.34
CA VAL A 82 27.26 -20.59 -8.68
C VAL A 82 26.85 -19.48 -7.72
N MET A 83 26.43 -18.35 -8.28
CA MET A 83 26.03 -17.15 -7.55
C MET A 83 24.63 -16.74 -7.98
N ASN A 84 24.00 -15.88 -7.18
CA ASN A 84 22.73 -15.29 -7.54
C ASN A 84 22.62 -13.83 -7.08
N ASP A 85 21.76 -13.06 -7.77
CA ASP A 85 21.57 -11.63 -7.50
C ASP A 85 21.03 -11.35 -6.09
N ASN A 86 20.18 -12.24 -5.58
CA ASN A 86 19.46 -12.04 -4.33
C ASN A 86 19.35 -13.34 -3.51
N VAL A 87 20.22 -13.44 -2.49
CA VAL A 87 20.34 -14.57 -1.57
C VAL A 87 19.11 -14.70 -0.65
N ASP A 88 18.38 -13.61 -0.39
CA ASP A 88 17.18 -13.63 0.44
C ASP A 88 16.01 -14.32 -0.28
N VAL A 89 15.94 -14.21 -1.61
CA VAL A 89 14.93 -14.86 -2.46
C VAL A 89 15.21 -16.34 -2.63
N ALA A 90 16.43 -16.69 -3.04
CA ALA A 90 16.86 -18.08 -3.18
C ALA A 90 18.28 -18.26 -2.64
N HIS A 91 18.48 -19.34 -1.90
CA HIS A 91 19.80 -19.74 -1.41
C HIS A 91 20.33 -20.88 -2.27
N ILE A 92 21.61 -20.80 -2.63
CA ILE A 92 22.29 -21.84 -3.38
C ILE A 92 23.10 -22.68 -2.41
N ASP A 93 22.71 -23.94 -2.29
CA ASP A 93 23.44 -24.95 -1.53
C ASP A 93 24.45 -25.67 -2.43
N GLN A 94 25.28 -26.49 -1.77
CA GLN A 94 26.39 -27.28 -2.32
C GLN A 94 26.35 -27.53 -3.83
N MET A 95 27.42 -27.07 -4.49
CA MET A 95 27.68 -27.32 -5.91
C MET A 95 28.56 -28.57 -6.06
N GLU A 96 28.08 -29.51 -6.85
CA GLU A 96 28.82 -30.70 -7.27
C GLU A 96 29.22 -30.53 -8.74
N MET A 97 30.46 -30.85 -9.09
CA MET A 97 30.93 -30.84 -10.48
C MET A 97 31.60 -32.14 -10.87
N SER A 98 31.37 -32.56 -12.12
CA SER A 98 31.97 -33.73 -12.73
C SER A 98 32.42 -33.41 -14.15
N LEU A 99 33.64 -33.85 -14.51
CA LEU A 99 34.14 -33.73 -15.87
C LEU A 99 33.38 -34.74 -16.75
N THR A 100 32.75 -34.28 -17.83
CA THR A 100 31.94 -35.16 -18.70
C THR A 100 32.72 -35.62 -19.93
N SER A 101 33.47 -34.72 -20.59
CA SER A 101 34.29 -35.09 -21.75
C SER A 101 35.34 -34.03 -22.08
N ARG A 102 36.44 -34.46 -22.70
CA ARG A 102 37.49 -33.61 -23.27
C ARG A 102 37.78 -34.12 -24.68
N LEU A 103 37.35 -33.39 -25.70
CA LEU A 103 37.53 -33.75 -27.11
C LEU A 103 37.85 -32.48 -27.91
N ASP A 104 38.83 -32.56 -28.80
CA ASP A 104 39.21 -31.51 -29.75
C ASP A 104 39.42 -30.11 -29.15
N GLY A 105 40.10 -30.02 -28.00
CA GLY A 105 40.40 -28.74 -27.34
C GLY A 105 39.18 -28.08 -26.68
N VAL A 106 38.03 -28.75 -26.66
CA VAL A 106 36.82 -28.34 -25.94
C VAL A 106 36.64 -29.21 -24.70
N MET A 107 36.51 -28.56 -23.54
CA MET A 107 36.23 -29.21 -22.27
C MET A 107 34.76 -29.01 -21.90
N LYS A 108 34.04 -30.11 -21.62
CA LYS A 108 32.67 -30.07 -21.11
C LYS A 108 32.61 -30.61 -19.68
N MET A 109 32.13 -29.76 -18.77
CA MET A 109 31.92 -30.10 -17.37
C MET A 109 30.42 -30.04 -17.06
N ARG A 110 29.90 -31.05 -16.37
CA ARG A 110 28.53 -31.07 -15.88
C ARG A 110 28.55 -30.83 -14.38
N GLY A 111 27.78 -29.86 -13.93
CA GLY A 111 27.57 -29.63 -12.52
C GLY A 111 26.11 -29.66 -12.14
N THR A 112 25.88 -29.80 -10.85
CA THR A 112 24.56 -29.70 -10.23
C THR A 112 24.66 -28.91 -8.95
N PHE A 113 23.62 -28.13 -8.65
CA PHE A 113 23.50 -27.38 -7.40
C PHE A 113 22.07 -27.49 -6.89
N ASN A 114 21.89 -27.31 -5.59
CA ASN A 114 20.57 -27.25 -4.98
C ASN A 114 20.17 -25.78 -4.80
N VAL A 115 18.96 -25.44 -5.22
CA VAL A 115 18.35 -24.13 -4.97
C VAL A 115 17.28 -24.31 -3.91
N GLU A 116 17.37 -23.53 -2.83
CA GLU A 116 16.34 -23.41 -1.80
C GLU A 116 15.60 -22.08 -1.97
N ALA A 117 14.30 -22.13 -2.20
CA ALA A 117 13.46 -20.94 -2.29
C ALA A 117 13.10 -20.40 -0.89
N LYS A 118 13.65 -19.24 -0.49
CA LYS A 118 13.47 -18.69 0.86
C LYS A 118 12.37 -17.63 0.95
N LEU A 119 12.39 -16.66 0.04
CA LEU A 119 11.44 -15.54 0.00
C LEU A 119 10.88 -15.37 -1.41
N LEU A 120 9.65 -14.89 -1.52
CA LEU A 120 9.06 -14.57 -2.82
C LEU A 120 9.85 -13.47 -3.53
N GLY A 121 9.92 -13.54 -4.86
CA GLY A 121 10.59 -12.54 -5.68
C GLY A 121 11.27 -13.13 -6.91
N TYR A 122 12.19 -12.33 -7.45
CA TYR A 122 12.99 -12.67 -8.62
C TYR A 122 14.47 -12.68 -8.26
N THR A 123 15.21 -13.63 -8.80
CA THR A 123 16.66 -13.70 -8.69
C THR A 123 17.23 -14.39 -9.92
N HIS A 124 18.34 -13.91 -10.48
CA HIS A 124 19.03 -14.60 -11.56
C HIS A 124 20.21 -15.38 -10.99
N ILE A 125 20.35 -16.61 -11.46
CA ILE A 125 21.46 -17.49 -11.13
C ILE A 125 22.45 -17.44 -12.29
N TYR A 126 23.72 -17.23 -11.97
CA TYR A 126 24.82 -17.15 -12.91
C TYR A 126 26.06 -17.87 -12.35
N LEU A 127 27.03 -18.14 -13.21
CA LEU A 127 28.31 -18.69 -12.79
C LEU A 127 29.39 -17.62 -12.79
N GLU A 128 30.26 -17.68 -11.80
CA GLU A 128 31.49 -16.89 -11.72
C GLU A 128 32.70 -17.81 -11.88
N LEU A 129 33.58 -17.47 -12.82
CA LEU A 129 34.90 -18.06 -12.93
C LEU A 129 35.89 -17.20 -12.12
N ARG A 130 36.35 -17.73 -10.99
CA ARG A 130 37.37 -17.09 -10.15
C ARG A 130 38.72 -17.73 -10.39
N ARG A 131 39.72 -16.91 -10.67
CA ARG A 131 41.11 -17.32 -10.91
C ARG A 131 42.05 -16.41 -10.12
N VAL A 132 43.04 -17.00 -9.47
CA VAL A 132 44.03 -16.24 -8.68
C VAL A 132 44.79 -15.30 -9.62
N GLY A 133 44.75 -13.99 -9.34
CA GLY A 133 45.44 -12.95 -10.11
C GLY A 133 44.70 -12.46 -11.36
N PHE A 134 43.43 -12.84 -11.56
CA PHE A 134 42.59 -12.35 -12.66
C PHE A 134 41.24 -11.84 -12.14
N GLU A 135 40.59 -10.95 -12.88
CA GLU A 135 39.22 -10.54 -12.61
C GLU A 135 38.25 -11.72 -12.68
N THR A 136 37.25 -11.67 -11.81
CA THR A 136 36.13 -12.63 -11.80
C THR A 136 35.29 -12.41 -13.05
N VAL A 137 35.13 -13.46 -13.85
CA VAL A 137 34.33 -13.40 -15.07
C VAL A 137 32.97 -14.04 -14.82
N GLN A 138 31.90 -13.28 -15.08
CA GLN A 138 30.52 -13.78 -14.98
C GLN A 138 30.06 -14.45 -16.28
N SER A 139 29.16 -15.43 -16.16
CA SER A 139 28.56 -16.09 -17.32
C SER A 139 27.63 -15.13 -18.08
N GLN A 140 27.69 -15.20 -19.41
CA GLN A 140 26.75 -14.46 -20.27
C GLN A 140 25.31 -14.98 -20.17
N ALA A 141 25.15 -16.30 -19.99
CA ALA A 141 23.85 -16.89 -19.75
C ALA A 141 23.50 -16.83 -18.26
N THR A 142 22.26 -16.48 -17.96
CA THR A 142 21.70 -16.45 -16.60
C THR A 142 20.39 -17.22 -16.59
N MET A 143 20.12 -17.97 -15.52
CA MET A 143 18.83 -18.63 -15.32
C MET A 143 17.96 -17.78 -14.40
N LYS A 144 16.74 -17.46 -14.82
CA LYS A 144 15.79 -16.71 -13.99
C LYS A 144 15.09 -17.65 -13.01
N VAL A 145 15.12 -17.33 -11.71
CA VAL A 145 14.33 -18.05 -10.70
C VAL A 145 13.20 -17.14 -10.22
N ILE A 146 11.97 -17.68 -10.27
CA ILE A 146 10.76 -17.02 -9.79
C ILE A 146 10.27 -17.78 -8.58
N VAL A 147 10.24 -17.13 -7.42
CA VAL A 147 9.73 -17.72 -6.18
C VAL A 147 8.35 -17.15 -5.89
N THR A 148 7.33 -18.02 -5.86
CA THR A 148 5.95 -17.70 -5.47
C THR A 148 5.62 -18.29 -4.11
N ARG A 149 4.53 -17.83 -3.48
CA ARG A 149 4.03 -18.47 -2.26
C ARG A 149 3.01 -19.57 -2.58
N THR A 150 2.89 -20.56 -1.71
CA THR A 150 1.77 -21.51 -1.76
C THR A 150 0.50 -20.80 -1.29
N MET A 151 -0.57 -20.88 -2.10
CA MET A 151 -1.91 -20.47 -1.67
C MET A 151 -2.48 -21.55 -0.75
N THR A 152 -2.72 -21.20 0.51
CA THR A 152 -3.41 -22.08 1.46
C THR A 152 -4.93 -21.94 1.32
N LEU A 153 -5.69 -22.89 1.89
CA LEU A 153 -7.16 -22.76 1.98
C LEU A 153 -7.57 -21.47 2.71
N ALA A 154 -6.77 -21.03 3.69
CA ALA A 154 -7.01 -19.79 4.41
C ALA A 154 -6.85 -18.56 3.50
N ASP A 155 -5.86 -18.55 2.60
CA ASP A 155 -5.67 -17.47 1.61
C ASP A 155 -6.85 -17.38 0.65
N ILE A 156 -7.33 -18.52 0.15
CA ILE A 156 -8.48 -18.57 -0.77
C ILE A 156 -9.73 -18.04 -0.06
N ALA A 157 -10.02 -18.54 1.15
CA ALA A 157 -11.16 -18.09 1.94
C ALA A 157 -11.07 -16.58 2.28
N PHE A 158 -9.88 -16.09 2.61
CA PHE A 158 -9.63 -14.68 2.87
C PHE A 158 -9.89 -13.82 1.63
N ASN A 159 -9.37 -14.20 0.47
CA ASN A 159 -9.57 -13.48 -0.78
C ASN A 159 -11.06 -13.42 -1.18
N ILE A 160 -11.80 -14.52 -1.00
CA ILE A 160 -13.25 -14.56 -1.22
C ILE A 160 -13.96 -13.61 -0.24
N ALA A 161 -13.60 -13.64 1.04
CA ALA A 161 -14.18 -12.75 2.05
C ALA A 161 -13.94 -11.26 1.72
N VAL A 162 -12.72 -10.91 1.28
CA VAL A 162 -12.37 -9.55 0.83
C VAL A 162 -13.19 -9.16 -0.40
N ALA A 163 -13.32 -10.03 -1.40
CA ALA A 163 -14.11 -9.76 -2.60
C ALA A 163 -15.59 -9.50 -2.25
N CYS A 164 -16.20 -10.35 -1.43
CA CYS A 164 -17.56 -10.16 -0.93
C CYS A 164 -17.70 -8.84 -0.16
N PHE A 165 -16.71 -8.51 0.67
CA PHE A 165 -16.71 -7.27 1.44
C PHE A 165 -16.65 -6.02 0.55
N VAL A 166 -15.79 -6.02 -0.47
CA VAL A 166 -15.71 -4.95 -1.47
C VAL A 166 -17.05 -4.77 -2.17
N ILE A 167 -17.70 -5.85 -2.62
CA ILE A 167 -19.02 -5.78 -3.26
C ILE A 167 -20.05 -5.15 -2.32
N ILE A 168 -20.12 -5.59 -1.06
CA ILE A 168 -21.06 -5.06 -0.06
C ILE A 168 -20.84 -3.57 0.19
N ILE A 169 -19.58 -3.13 0.33
CA ILE A 169 -19.26 -1.70 0.49
C ILE A 169 -19.69 -0.91 -0.73
N TYR A 170 -19.47 -1.43 -1.94
CA TYR A 170 -19.77 -0.70 -3.17
C TYR A 170 -21.28 -0.58 -3.38
N VAL A 171 -22.06 -1.61 -3.03
CA VAL A 171 -23.52 -1.48 -2.94
C VAL A 171 -23.88 -0.40 -1.92
N ASN A 172 -23.25 -0.39 -0.74
CA ASN A 172 -23.48 0.63 0.29
C ASN A 172 -23.15 2.05 -0.21
N PHE A 173 -22.05 2.25 -0.94
CA PHE A 173 -21.73 3.55 -1.52
C PHE A 173 -22.79 4.02 -2.51
N GLY A 174 -23.26 3.14 -3.42
CA GLY A 174 -24.38 3.47 -4.30
C GLY A 174 -25.67 3.76 -3.54
N ALA A 175 -25.90 3.04 -2.44
CA ALA A 175 -27.06 3.20 -1.55
C ALA A 175 -27.05 4.53 -0.77
N VAL A 176 -25.88 5.01 -0.37
CA VAL A 176 -25.72 6.30 0.33
C VAL A 176 -25.79 7.49 -0.63
N LEU A 177 -25.67 7.24 -1.94
CA LEU A 177 -25.78 8.23 -3.00
C LEU A 177 -27.23 8.67 -3.18
N ASP A 178 -27.68 9.61 -2.34
CA ASP A 178 -28.89 10.37 -2.60
C ASP A 178 -28.61 11.42 -3.69
N LEU A 179 -29.38 11.36 -4.78
CA LEU A 179 -29.26 12.30 -5.90
C LEU A 179 -29.55 13.73 -5.46
N GLU A 180 -30.37 13.92 -4.41
CA GLU A 180 -30.63 15.24 -3.84
C GLU A 180 -29.43 15.77 -3.05
N ASP A 181 -28.73 14.91 -2.32
CA ASP A 181 -27.50 15.30 -1.61
C ASP A 181 -26.38 15.60 -2.60
N LEU A 182 -26.24 14.82 -3.67
CA LEU A 182 -25.31 15.11 -4.77
C LEU A 182 -25.61 16.48 -5.41
N LYS A 183 -26.90 16.80 -5.60
CA LYS A 183 -27.35 18.10 -6.09
C LYS A 183 -27.04 19.24 -5.11
N ARG A 184 -27.19 19.03 -3.80
CA ARG A 184 -26.80 20.01 -2.77
C ARG A 184 -25.30 20.24 -2.72
N ILE A 185 -24.51 19.20 -2.94
CA ILE A 185 -23.05 19.30 -3.02
C ILE A 185 -22.64 20.11 -4.27
N ALA A 186 -23.32 19.90 -5.40
CA ALA A 186 -23.12 20.72 -6.60
C ALA A 186 -23.45 22.21 -6.37
N LEU A 187 -24.32 22.54 -5.40
CA LEU A 187 -24.67 23.93 -5.05
C LEU A 187 -23.65 24.60 -4.12
N ARG A 188 -22.75 23.86 -3.44
CA ARG A 188 -21.63 24.41 -2.66
C ARG A 188 -20.33 23.62 -2.92
N PRO A 189 -19.75 23.74 -4.14
CA PRO A 189 -18.78 22.79 -4.63
C PRO A 189 -17.36 22.97 -4.08
N VAL A 190 -17.05 24.09 -3.43
CA VAL A 190 -15.64 24.49 -3.22
C VAL A 190 -14.85 23.45 -2.43
N GLY A 191 -15.31 23.05 -1.25
CA GLY A 191 -14.63 22.03 -0.44
C GLY A 191 -14.48 20.68 -1.15
N PRO A 192 -15.57 20.06 -1.64
CA PRO A 192 -15.52 18.80 -2.37
C PRO A 192 -14.69 18.86 -3.67
N ALA A 193 -14.71 19.97 -4.40
CA ALA A 193 -13.91 20.16 -5.61
C ALA A 193 -12.41 20.24 -5.29
N ILE A 194 -12.04 20.94 -4.22
CA ILE A 194 -10.64 20.94 -3.72
C ILE A 194 -10.23 19.52 -3.36
N GLY A 195 -11.10 18.79 -2.65
CA GLY A 195 -10.88 17.39 -2.32
C GLY A 195 -10.60 16.52 -3.53
N LEU A 196 -11.44 16.57 -4.56
CA LEU A 196 -11.26 15.81 -5.79
C LEU A 196 -9.99 16.21 -6.54
N PHE A 197 -9.67 17.50 -6.58
CA PHE A 197 -8.44 17.98 -7.19
C PHE A 197 -7.21 17.44 -6.45
N CYS A 198 -7.17 17.54 -5.13
CA CYS A 198 -6.11 16.95 -4.33
C CYS A 198 -6.02 15.43 -4.55
N GLN A 199 -7.15 14.75 -4.54
CA GLN A 199 -7.23 13.29 -4.60
C GLN A 199 -6.82 12.72 -5.96
N PHE A 200 -7.23 13.33 -7.07
CA PHE A 200 -7.02 12.76 -8.40
C PHE A 200 -6.12 13.60 -9.30
N VAL A 201 -5.49 14.65 -8.78
CA VAL A 201 -4.41 15.38 -9.48
C VAL A 201 -3.16 15.37 -8.63
N ILE A 202 -3.23 15.88 -7.39
CA ILE A 202 -2.05 16.00 -6.53
C ILE A 202 -1.51 14.63 -6.12
N MET A 203 -2.35 13.75 -5.57
CA MET A 203 -1.89 12.45 -5.06
C MET A 203 -1.28 11.53 -6.13
N PRO A 204 -1.85 11.39 -7.34
CA PRO A 204 -1.24 10.64 -8.44
C PRO A 204 0.12 11.20 -8.90
N VAL A 205 0.22 12.52 -9.05
CA VAL A 205 1.46 13.17 -9.47
C VAL A 205 2.52 13.02 -8.37
N LEU A 206 2.13 13.21 -7.12
CA LEU A 206 3.00 13.09 -5.97
C LEU A 206 3.53 11.66 -5.81
N SER A 207 2.67 10.64 -5.91
CA SER A 207 3.08 9.24 -5.80
C SER A 207 3.99 8.83 -6.96
N PHE A 208 3.72 9.32 -8.17
CA PHE A 208 4.59 9.11 -9.33
C PHE A 208 5.99 9.72 -9.09
N LEU A 209 6.07 10.98 -8.69
CA LEU A 209 7.34 11.67 -8.44
C LEU A 209 8.13 11.03 -7.30
N ILE A 210 7.50 10.77 -6.15
CA ILE A 210 8.16 10.08 -5.04
C ILE A 210 8.64 8.69 -5.48
N GLY A 211 7.83 7.99 -6.26
CA GLY A 211 8.16 6.67 -6.79
C GLY A 211 9.41 6.69 -7.69
N TYR A 212 9.53 7.67 -8.60
CA TYR A 212 10.72 7.81 -9.44
C TYR A 212 11.97 8.26 -8.67
N LEU A 213 11.80 9.11 -7.65
CA LEU A 213 12.92 9.65 -6.87
C LEU A 213 13.46 8.63 -5.86
N LEU A 214 12.58 7.91 -5.16
CA LEU A 214 12.98 6.93 -4.16
C LEU A 214 13.18 5.56 -4.79
N PHE A 215 12.24 5.06 -5.58
CA PHE A 215 12.23 3.68 -6.06
C PHE A 215 12.69 3.54 -7.52
N HIS A 216 13.77 4.23 -7.89
CA HIS A 216 14.30 4.22 -9.26
C HIS A 216 14.53 2.81 -9.81
N ASP A 217 15.27 1.98 -9.06
CA ASP A 217 15.61 0.60 -9.48
C ASP A 217 14.59 -0.46 -9.03
N MET A 218 13.49 -0.05 -8.37
CA MET A 218 12.54 -0.95 -7.70
C MET A 218 11.13 -0.73 -8.25
N ILE A 219 10.91 -1.19 -9.49
CA ILE A 219 9.67 -0.92 -10.25
C ILE A 219 8.42 -1.40 -9.51
N GLU A 220 8.48 -2.54 -8.80
CA GLU A 220 7.37 -3.08 -8.02
C GLU A 220 6.95 -2.13 -6.89
N LEU A 221 7.92 -1.54 -6.19
CA LEU A 221 7.63 -0.58 -5.11
C LEU A 221 7.07 0.72 -5.68
N ARG A 222 7.58 1.15 -6.84
CA ARG A 222 7.08 2.32 -7.56
C ARG A 222 5.63 2.12 -8.01
N LEU A 223 5.29 0.95 -8.56
CA LEU A 223 3.90 0.57 -8.89
C LEU A 223 3.02 0.55 -7.64
N GLY A 224 3.49 -0.06 -6.55
CA GLY A 224 2.77 -0.11 -5.29
C GLY A 224 2.41 1.27 -4.74
N LEU A 225 3.39 2.19 -4.73
CA LEU A 225 3.18 3.58 -4.31
C LEU A 225 2.24 4.32 -5.26
N PHE A 226 2.39 4.11 -6.57
CA PHE A 226 1.56 4.76 -7.56
C PHE A 226 0.08 4.34 -7.45
N PHE A 227 -0.18 3.03 -7.34
CA PHE A 227 -1.53 2.48 -7.13
C PHE A 227 -2.17 3.01 -5.84
N LEU A 228 -1.37 3.18 -4.78
CA LEU A 228 -1.82 3.83 -3.55
C LEU A 228 -2.21 5.30 -3.79
N GLY A 229 -1.42 6.08 -4.53
CA GLY A 229 -1.70 7.50 -4.78
C GLY A 229 -2.83 7.78 -5.77
N VAL A 230 -3.17 6.83 -6.65
CA VAL A 230 -4.35 6.95 -7.55
C VAL A 230 -5.63 6.43 -6.93
N SER A 231 -5.54 5.72 -5.80
CA SER A 231 -6.71 5.22 -5.08
C SER A 231 -7.57 6.38 -4.58
N PRO A 232 -8.86 6.18 -4.28
CA PRO A 232 -9.70 7.20 -3.65
C PRO A 232 -9.37 7.36 -2.16
N ALA A 233 -10.02 8.34 -1.51
CA ALA A 233 -9.86 8.57 -0.08
C ALA A 233 -10.35 7.37 0.76
N GLY A 234 -9.63 7.07 1.84
CA GLY A 234 -9.86 5.92 2.71
C GLY A 234 -10.89 6.22 3.80
N GLY A 235 -11.80 5.27 4.07
CA GLY A 235 -12.90 5.48 5.02
C GLY A 235 -12.50 5.76 6.48
N SER A 236 -11.23 5.53 6.86
CA SER A 236 -10.69 5.92 8.16
C SER A 236 -10.55 7.44 8.33
N SER A 237 -10.56 8.22 7.23
CA SER A 237 -10.55 9.69 7.26
C SER A 237 -11.71 10.27 8.07
N ASN A 238 -12.89 9.68 7.97
CA ASN A 238 -14.08 10.06 8.75
C ASN A 238 -13.83 10.01 10.26
N ILE A 239 -13.07 9.01 10.73
CA ILE A 239 -12.75 8.85 12.16
C ILE A 239 -11.80 9.97 12.59
N PHE A 240 -10.75 10.23 11.81
CA PHE A 240 -9.79 11.28 12.10
C PHE A 240 -10.36 12.69 11.98
N ALA A 241 -11.29 12.91 11.04
CA ALA A 241 -12.04 14.16 10.94
C ALA A 241 -12.80 14.44 12.24
N VAL A 242 -13.45 13.44 12.85
CA VAL A 242 -14.09 13.60 14.16
C VAL A 242 -13.07 13.81 15.27
N LEU A 243 -12.00 13.01 15.33
CA LEU A 243 -10.98 13.09 16.40
C LEU A 243 -10.28 14.46 16.44
N LEU A 244 -10.10 15.08 15.28
CA LEU A 244 -9.40 16.36 15.13
C LEU A 244 -10.35 17.57 15.05
N ASN A 245 -11.65 17.40 15.32
CA ASN A 245 -12.69 18.45 15.25
C ASN A 245 -12.85 19.09 13.85
N GLY A 246 -12.64 18.31 12.79
CA GLY A 246 -12.94 18.70 11.41
C GLY A 246 -14.44 18.63 11.08
N ASN A 247 -14.79 19.00 9.86
CA ASN A 247 -16.14 18.87 9.32
C ASN A 247 -16.38 17.42 8.83
N LEU A 248 -17.14 16.64 9.62
CA LEU A 248 -17.48 15.26 9.29
C LEU A 248 -18.36 15.13 8.04
N ASN A 249 -19.32 16.04 7.85
CA ASN A 249 -20.22 15.99 6.70
C ASN A 249 -19.45 16.17 5.39
N LEU A 250 -18.46 17.07 5.41
CA LEU A 250 -17.55 17.27 4.29
C LEU A 250 -16.68 16.03 4.02
N SER A 251 -16.16 15.37 5.06
CA SER A 251 -15.34 14.14 4.92
C SER A 251 -16.15 13.03 4.26
N ILE A 252 -17.34 12.72 4.78
CA ILE A 252 -18.23 11.68 4.24
C ILE A 252 -18.56 11.98 2.77
N THR A 253 -18.85 13.24 2.46
CA THR A 253 -19.14 13.70 1.10
C THR A 253 -17.95 13.47 0.16
N MET A 254 -16.75 13.91 0.56
CA MET A 254 -15.54 13.77 -0.24
C MET A 254 -15.14 12.31 -0.42
N THR A 255 -15.28 11.48 0.62
CA THR A 255 -15.05 10.03 0.53
C THR A 255 -16.00 9.41 -0.49
N ALA A 256 -17.30 9.71 -0.41
CA ALA A 256 -18.29 9.14 -1.32
C ALA A 256 -18.03 9.52 -2.77
N ILE A 257 -17.81 10.82 -3.04
CA ILE A 257 -17.57 11.29 -4.41
C ILE A 257 -16.23 10.79 -4.95
N SER A 258 -15.18 10.74 -4.12
CA SER A 258 -13.89 10.21 -4.58
C SER A 258 -13.94 8.72 -4.89
N ASN A 259 -14.63 7.92 -4.08
CA ASN A 259 -14.83 6.49 -4.38
C ASN A 259 -15.64 6.29 -5.67
N LEU A 260 -16.61 7.17 -5.98
CA LEU A 260 -17.32 7.14 -7.27
C LEU A 260 -16.43 7.61 -8.43
N ALA A 261 -15.61 8.63 -8.26
CA ALA A 261 -14.72 9.11 -9.31
C ALA A 261 -13.58 8.11 -9.62
N ALA A 262 -13.20 7.26 -8.65
CA ALA A 262 -12.13 6.28 -8.80
C ALA A 262 -12.33 5.31 -9.98
N PHE A 263 -13.57 4.97 -10.36
CA PHE A 263 -13.84 4.07 -11.50
C PHE A 263 -13.25 4.55 -12.80
N GLY A 264 -13.31 5.85 -13.04
CA GLY A 264 -12.72 6.48 -14.23
C GLY A 264 -11.29 6.93 -13.97
N MET A 265 -11.06 7.55 -12.82
CA MET A 265 -9.78 8.20 -12.54
C MET A 265 -8.63 7.21 -12.29
N MET A 266 -8.86 6.08 -11.63
CA MET A 266 -7.81 5.08 -11.42
C MET A 266 -7.33 4.49 -12.76
N PRO A 267 -8.19 3.94 -13.64
CA PRO A 267 -7.75 3.47 -14.95
C PRO A 267 -7.10 4.56 -15.78
N LEU A 268 -7.63 5.79 -15.77
CA LEU A 268 -7.04 6.91 -16.49
C LEU A 268 -5.59 7.15 -16.09
N TRP A 269 -5.29 7.21 -14.78
CA TRP A 269 -3.92 7.41 -14.31
C TRP A 269 -3.03 6.20 -14.55
N ILE A 270 -3.56 4.98 -14.40
CA ILE A 270 -2.81 3.74 -14.68
C ILE A 270 -2.45 3.63 -16.16
N PHE A 271 -3.36 4.00 -17.08
CA PHE A 271 -3.12 3.95 -18.53
C PHE A 271 -2.29 5.12 -19.06
N THR A 272 -2.07 6.15 -18.25
CA THR A 272 -1.23 7.31 -18.60
C THR A 272 0.11 7.24 -17.87
N LEU A 273 0.25 7.86 -16.69
CA LEU A 273 1.51 7.83 -15.93
C LEU A 273 1.91 6.42 -15.50
N GLY A 274 0.94 5.57 -15.13
CA GLY A 274 1.22 4.17 -14.80
C GLY A 274 1.87 3.41 -15.96
N ALA A 275 1.50 3.71 -17.20
CA ALA A 275 2.05 3.06 -18.38
C ALA A 275 3.57 3.29 -18.53
N LEU A 276 4.06 4.45 -18.08
CA LEU A 276 5.51 4.74 -18.03
C LEU A 276 6.21 3.81 -17.03
N ILE A 277 5.60 3.61 -15.86
CA ILE A 277 6.13 2.74 -14.82
C ILE A 277 6.18 1.28 -15.30
N PHE A 278 5.11 0.81 -15.96
CA PHE A 278 5.04 -0.54 -16.53
C PHE A 278 6.08 -0.74 -17.63
N ARG A 279 6.28 0.26 -18.50
CA ARG A 279 7.25 0.22 -19.60
C ARG A 279 8.68 0.06 -19.08
N ASP A 280 9.06 0.84 -18.08
CA ASP A 280 10.40 0.77 -17.48
C ASP A 280 10.69 -0.60 -16.85
N GLY A 281 9.67 -1.29 -16.32
CA GLY A 281 9.80 -2.65 -15.80
C GLY A 281 9.68 -3.77 -16.83
N ASN A 282 9.54 -3.42 -18.12
CA ASN A 282 9.24 -4.37 -19.20
C ASN A 282 8.02 -5.25 -18.88
N PHE A 283 7.03 -4.67 -18.21
CA PHE A 283 5.80 -5.34 -17.82
C PHE A 283 4.70 -5.03 -18.82
N ALA A 284 3.96 -6.05 -19.24
CA ALA A 284 2.76 -5.85 -20.04
C ALA A 284 1.68 -5.18 -19.19
N ILE A 285 1.13 -4.06 -19.66
CA ILE A 285 0.04 -3.36 -18.98
C ILE A 285 -1.22 -4.23 -19.07
N PRO A 286 -1.84 -4.63 -17.94
CA PRO A 286 -3.01 -5.51 -17.97
C PRO A 286 -4.31 -4.73 -18.27
N TYR A 287 -4.39 -4.10 -19.44
CA TYR A 287 -5.51 -3.24 -19.84
C TYR A 287 -6.86 -3.94 -19.67
N ARG A 288 -6.96 -5.21 -20.09
CA ARG A 288 -8.18 -6.03 -19.97
C ARG A 288 -8.56 -6.27 -18.52
N SER A 289 -7.60 -6.63 -17.67
CA SER A 289 -7.84 -6.88 -16.24
C SER A 289 -8.32 -5.62 -15.54
N ILE A 290 -7.62 -4.49 -15.72
CA ILE A 290 -7.97 -3.20 -15.12
C ILE A 290 -9.37 -2.76 -15.57
N ALA A 291 -9.64 -2.77 -16.88
CA ALA A 291 -10.95 -2.41 -17.41
C ALA A 291 -12.06 -3.35 -16.87
N SER A 292 -11.79 -4.65 -16.79
CA SER A 292 -12.75 -5.62 -16.27
C SER A 292 -13.11 -5.38 -14.80
N VAL A 293 -12.13 -5.04 -13.96
CA VAL A 293 -12.37 -4.75 -12.54
C VAL A 293 -13.21 -3.49 -12.40
N SER A 294 -12.82 -2.42 -13.08
CA SER A 294 -13.54 -1.16 -13.06
C SER A 294 -14.99 -1.34 -13.52
N CYS A 295 -15.22 -2.05 -14.64
CA CYS A 295 -16.58 -2.34 -15.11
C CYS A 295 -17.38 -3.23 -14.14
N THR A 296 -16.74 -4.24 -13.55
CA THR A 296 -17.42 -5.17 -12.62
C THR A 296 -17.86 -4.45 -11.34
N LEU A 297 -17.06 -3.51 -10.84
CA LEU A 297 -17.38 -2.72 -9.66
C LEU A 297 -18.44 -1.63 -9.91
N CYS A 298 -18.74 -1.27 -11.17
CA CYS A 298 -19.88 -0.40 -11.48
C CYS A 298 -21.22 -1.09 -11.21
N VAL A 299 -21.29 -2.41 -11.34
CA VAL A 299 -22.52 -3.20 -11.13
C VAL A 299 -23.06 -3.07 -9.69
N PRO A 300 -22.29 -3.34 -8.62
CA PRO A 300 -22.79 -3.19 -7.25
C PRO A 300 -23.22 -1.76 -6.92
N ILE A 301 -22.56 -0.73 -7.48
CA ILE A 301 -22.99 0.66 -7.29
C ILE A 301 -24.31 0.93 -7.99
N ALA A 302 -24.47 0.48 -9.24
CA ALA A 302 -25.74 0.63 -9.94
C ALA A 302 -26.88 -0.03 -9.15
N ILE A 303 -26.65 -1.21 -8.57
CA ILE A 303 -27.59 -1.86 -7.65
C ILE A 303 -27.87 -0.99 -6.41
N GLY A 304 -26.83 -0.44 -5.78
CA GLY A 304 -26.97 0.46 -4.63
C GLY A 304 -27.81 1.71 -4.95
N VAL A 305 -27.52 2.38 -6.07
CA VAL A 305 -28.26 3.56 -6.53
C VAL A 305 -29.71 3.22 -6.87
N MET A 306 -29.95 2.07 -7.51
CA MET A 306 -31.30 1.58 -7.77
C MET A 306 -32.07 1.29 -6.47
N LEU A 307 -31.43 0.66 -5.48
CA LEU A 307 -32.02 0.43 -4.16
C LEU A 307 -32.37 1.75 -3.48
N GLN A 308 -31.49 2.75 -3.51
CA GLN A 308 -31.76 4.07 -2.97
C GLN A 308 -32.95 4.76 -3.65
N ARG A 309 -33.08 4.59 -4.98
CA ARG A 309 -34.17 5.19 -5.76
C ARG A 309 -35.53 4.51 -5.55
N TYR A 310 -35.56 3.17 -5.52
CA TYR A 310 -36.82 2.41 -5.50
C TYR A 310 -37.23 1.94 -4.10
N ALA A 311 -36.30 1.84 -3.15
CA ALA A 311 -36.56 1.32 -1.80
C ALA A 311 -35.73 2.05 -0.72
N PRO A 312 -35.83 3.38 -0.59
CA PRO A 312 -35.01 4.18 0.35
C PRO A 312 -35.14 3.72 1.81
N ASP A 313 -36.31 3.23 2.22
CA ASP A 313 -36.53 2.68 3.57
C ASP A 313 -35.67 1.44 3.86
N VAL A 314 -35.48 0.58 2.84
CA VAL A 314 -34.60 -0.59 2.93
C VAL A 314 -33.16 -0.12 3.03
N THR A 315 -32.77 0.85 2.21
CA THR A 315 -31.43 1.42 2.20
C THR A 315 -31.05 2.08 3.52
N GLY A 316 -32.00 2.78 4.16
CA GLY A 316 -31.84 3.35 5.49
C GLY A 316 -31.61 2.30 6.58
N LYS A 317 -32.35 1.17 6.54
CA LYS A 317 -32.14 0.03 7.46
C LYS A 317 -30.81 -0.68 7.17
N MET A 318 -30.51 -0.92 5.90
CA MET A 318 -29.26 -1.54 5.44
C MET A 318 -28.06 -0.72 5.89
N SER A 319 -28.05 0.58 5.65
CA SER A 319 -26.96 1.49 6.07
C SER A 319 -26.74 1.49 7.58
N LYS A 320 -27.81 1.38 8.39
CA LYS A 320 -27.70 1.27 9.86
C LYS A 320 -27.08 -0.07 10.29
N LEU A 321 -27.45 -1.17 9.63
CA LEU A 321 -26.92 -2.51 9.90
C LEU A 321 -25.48 -2.69 9.39
N LEU A 322 -25.17 -2.14 8.22
CA LEU A 322 -23.86 -2.26 7.59
C LEU A 322 -22.78 -1.48 8.32
N LYS A 323 -23.09 -0.39 9.05
CA LYS A 323 -22.08 0.36 9.81
C LYS A 323 -21.29 -0.49 10.81
N PRO A 324 -21.92 -1.20 11.77
CA PRO A 324 -21.20 -2.06 12.70
C PRO A 324 -20.60 -3.29 12.01
N ILE A 325 -21.28 -3.87 11.02
CA ILE A 325 -20.77 -5.04 10.27
C ILE A 325 -19.51 -4.68 9.48
N SER A 326 -19.50 -3.51 8.82
CA SER A 326 -18.34 -3.06 8.05
C SER A 326 -17.14 -2.79 8.95
N LEU A 327 -17.36 -2.20 10.14
CA LEU A 327 -16.29 -2.03 11.11
C LEU A 327 -15.70 -3.38 11.56
N LEU A 328 -16.56 -4.37 11.85
CA LEU A 328 -16.14 -5.71 12.22
C LEU A 328 -15.36 -6.38 11.08
N LEU A 329 -15.88 -6.33 9.84
CA LEU A 329 -15.24 -6.91 8.67
C LEU A 329 -13.90 -6.25 8.35
N ILE A 330 -13.77 -4.92 8.44
CA ILE A 330 -12.49 -4.22 8.28
C ILE A 330 -11.49 -4.70 9.32
N LEU A 331 -11.91 -4.81 10.58
CA LEU A 331 -11.03 -5.25 11.67
C LEU A 331 -10.61 -6.71 11.47
N THR A 332 -11.53 -7.61 11.11
CA THR A 332 -11.22 -9.01 10.79
C THR A 332 -10.28 -9.12 9.59
N ILE A 333 -10.57 -8.43 8.48
CA ILE A 333 -9.74 -8.46 7.27
C ILE A 333 -8.35 -7.89 7.55
N THR A 334 -8.25 -6.83 8.35
CA THR A 334 -6.96 -6.22 8.71
C THR A 334 -6.13 -7.16 9.59
N ILE A 335 -6.74 -7.77 10.61
CA ILE A 335 -6.03 -8.70 11.52
C ILE A 335 -5.60 -9.97 10.77
N PHE A 336 -6.54 -10.64 10.10
CA PHE A 336 -6.21 -11.85 9.33
C PHE A 336 -5.26 -11.54 8.18
N GLY A 337 -5.44 -10.40 7.51
CA GLY A 337 -4.55 -9.93 6.46
C GLY A 337 -3.13 -9.69 6.98
N CYS A 338 -2.96 -9.11 8.16
CA CYS A 338 -1.65 -8.93 8.80
C CYS A 338 -0.99 -10.28 9.14
N VAL A 339 -1.77 -11.23 9.69
CA VAL A 339 -1.26 -12.56 10.04
C VAL A 339 -0.85 -13.35 8.80
N LEU A 340 -1.74 -13.44 7.80
CA LEU A 340 -1.50 -14.17 6.55
C LEU A 340 -0.36 -13.54 5.74
N ASN A 341 -0.22 -12.22 5.77
CA ASN A 341 0.82 -11.48 5.05
C ASN A 341 2.00 -11.09 5.95
N SER A 342 2.21 -11.77 7.07
CA SER A 342 3.33 -11.51 7.98
C SER A 342 4.69 -11.67 7.31
N TYR A 343 4.78 -12.49 6.24
CA TYR A 343 5.98 -12.61 5.42
C TYR A 343 6.35 -11.29 4.70
N MET A 344 5.37 -10.43 4.38
CA MET A 344 5.61 -9.12 3.75
C MET A 344 6.39 -8.18 4.65
N LEU A 345 6.29 -8.34 5.98
CA LEU A 345 7.07 -7.55 6.92
C LEU A 345 8.57 -7.77 6.73
N LYS A 346 8.99 -8.93 6.20
CA LYS A 346 10.38 -9.20 5.84
C LYS A 346 10.85 -8.40 4.62
N LEU A 347 9.92 -7.94 3.78
CA LEU A 347 10.24 -7.06 2.65
C LEU A 347 10.43 -5.61 3.10
N PHE A 348 10.09 -5.26 4.34
CA PHE A 348 10.13 -3.87 4.78
C PHE A 348 11.57 -3.41 4.98
N THR A 349 12.01 -2.56 4.06
CA THR A 349 13.28 -1.82 4.18
C THR A 349 13.00 -0.41 4.71
N PRO A 350 14.00 0.26 5.31
CA PRO A 350 13.87 1.67 5.70
C PRO A 350 13.40 2.56 4.54
N LYS A 351 13.84 2.24 3.32
CA LYS A 351 13.46 2.91 2.08
C LYS A 351 11.96 2.81 1.80
N ILE A 352 11.37 1.63 1.98
CA ILE A 352 9.92 1.42 1.86
C ILE A 352 9.17 2.22 2.92
N LEU A 353 9.60 2.16 4.17
CA LEU A 353 8.95 2.91 5.26
C LEU A 353 8.98 4.42 5.00
N ILE A 354 10.12 4.96 4.57
CA ILE A 354 10.26 6.38 4.22
C ILE A 354 9.33 6.75 3.06
N GLY A 355 9.33 5.97 1.96
CA GLY A 355 8.44 6.22 0.83
C GLY A 355 6.96 6.16 1.20
N SER A 356 6.58 5.20 2.04
CA SER A 356 5.23 5.05 2.59
C SER A 356 4.85 6.16 3.57
N CYS A 357 5.79 6.81 4.26
CA CYS A 357 5.50 7.97 5.12
C CYS A 357 5.27 9.24 4.30
N ILE A 358 6.14 9.50 3.32
CA ILE A 358 6.19 10.79 2.64
C ILE A 358 4.89 11.08 1.89
N LEU A 359 4.33 10.09 1.18
CA LEU A 359 3.12 10.28 0.38
C LEU A 359 1.91 10.81 1.20
N PRO A 360 1.43 10.11 2.25
CA PRO A 360 0.29 10.59 3.03
C PRO A 360 0.62 11.88 3.79
N TRP A 361 1.86 12.06 4.26
CA TRP A 361 2.24 13.22 5.06
C TRP A 361 2.31 14.50 4.23
N LEU A 362 2.89 14.42 3.03
CA LEU A 362 2.82 15.51 2.06
C LEU A 362 1.38 15.74 1.60
N GLY A 363 0.57 14.69 1.46
CA GLY A 363 -0.86 14.80 1.21
C GLY A 363 -1.58 15.65 2.27
N TYR A 364 -1.33 15.43 3.56
CA TYR A 364 -1.88 16.25 4.64
C TYR A 364 -1.46 17.72 4.52
N VAL A 365 -0.17 17.97 4.31
CA VAL A 365 0.39 19.32 4.24
C VAL A 365 -0.16 20.07 3.02
N ILE A 366 -0.11 19.46 1.83
CA ILE A 366 -0.56 20.08 0.58
C ILE A 366 -2.08 20.29 0.60
N GLY A 367 -2.85 19.31 1.06
CA GLY A 367 -4.30 19.43 1.21
C GLY A 367 -4.69 20.57 2.14
N TRP A 368 -4.00 20.71 3.28
CA TRP A 368 -4.18 21.83 4.20
C TRP A 368 -3.81 23.17 3.58
N LEU A 369 -2.66 23.24 2.88
CA LEU A 369 -2.18 24.47 2.23
C LEU A 369 -3.16 24.94 1.15
N ILE A 370 -3.60 24.06 0.26
CA ILE A 370 -4.56 24.40 -0.81
C ILE A 370 -5.87 24.89 -0.20
N ALA A 371 -6.40 24.19 0.81
CA ALA A 371 -7.63 24.60 1.48
C ALA A 371 -7.48 25.98 2.16
N THR A 372 -6.33 26.24 2.77
CA THR A 372 -6.04 27.53 3.44
C THR A 372 -5.88 28.67 2.43
N ILE A 373 -5.17 28.45 1.31
CA ILE A 373 -5.01 29.42 0.22
C ILE A 373 -6.37 29.79 -0.38
N LEU A 374 -7.25 28.80 -0.55
CA LEU A 374 -8.62 28.97 -1.02
C LEU A 374 -9.60 29.39 0.09
N ARG A 375 -9.05 29.84 1.24
CA ARG A 375 -9.78 30.46 2.36
C ARG A 375 -10.92 29.60 2.90
N GLN A 376 -10.74 28.28 2.92
CA GLN A 376 -11.69 27.38 3.55
C GLN A 376 -11.70 27.60 5.07
N PRO A 377 -12.87 27.45 5.74
CA PRO A 377 -12.95 27.49 7.19
C PRO A 377 -11.98 26.49 7.84
N PRO A 378 -11.42 26.78 9.04
CA PRO A 378 -10.42 25.91 9.67
C PRO A 378 -10.84 24.44 9.79
N LYS A 379 -12.11 24.19 10.11
CA LYS A 379 -12.67 22.83 10.21
C LYS A 379 -12.69 22.10 8.86
N ASP A 380 -12.96 22.83 7.78
CA ASP A 380 -12.99 22.29 6.42
C ASP A 380 -11.58 22.06 5.91
N ALA A 381 -10.64 22.97 6.20
CA ALA A 381 -9.23 22.79 5.86
C ALA A 381 -8.60 21.57 6.54
N ILE A 382 -8.91 21.32 7.81
CA ILE A 382 -8.51 20.09 8.53
C ILE A 382 -9.09 18.85 7.84
N THR A 383 -10.39 18.88 7.49
CA THR A 383 -11.03 17.75 6.79
C THR A 383 -10.37 17.49 5.44
N ILE A 384 -10.17 18.53 4.61
CA ILE A 384 -9.55 18.39 3.29
C ILE A 384 -8.13 17.82 3.40
N ALA A 385 -7.36 18.28 4.39
CA ALA A 385 -6.03 17.75 4.68
C ALA A 385 -6.07 16.24 4.96
N ILE A 386 -6.88 15.83 5.95
CA ILE A 386 -7.03 14.43 6.37
C ILE A 386 -7.47 13.55 5.20
N GLU A 387 -8.47 14.01 4.45
CA GLU A 387 -9.02 13.29 3.29
C GLU A 387 -8.00 13.14 2.16
N THR A 388 -7.14 14.15 1.95
CA THR A 388 -6.08 14.09 0.93
C THR A 388 -4.99 13.08 1.29
N GLY A 389 -4.55 13.04 2.54
CA GLY A 389 -3.47 12.13 2.94
C GLY A 389 -3.93 10.69 3.20
N ILE A 390 -5.15 10.47 3.69
CA ILE A 390 -5.67 9.12 3.95
C ILE A 390 -6.21 8.50 2.66
N GLN A 391 -5.44 7.57 2.11
CA GLN A 391 -5.78 6.81 0.92
C GLN A 391 -6.50 5.49 1.25
N ASN A 392 -7.30 4.99 0.30
CA ASN A 392 -7.96 3.68 0.42
C ASN A 392 -7.00 2.54 0.09
N ILE A 393 -6.23 2.12 1.09
CA ILE A 393 -5.24 1.04 0.98
C ILE A 393 -5.88 -0.28 0.52
N GLY A 394 -7.12 -0.57 0.94
CA GLY A 394 -7.83 -1.78 0.55
C GLY A 394 -8.09 -1.85 -0.95
N ILE A 395 -8.53 -0.73 -1.56
CA ILE A 395 -8.71 -0.63 -3.02
C ILE A 395 -7.37 -0.73 -3.75
N ALA A 396 -6.31 -0.09 -3.24
CA ALA A 396 -4.98 -0.20 -3.84
C ALA A 396 -4.49 -1.65 -3.91
N ILE A 397 -4.53 -2.36 -2.79
CA ILE A 397 -4.09 -3.77 -2.68
C ILE A 397 -5.00 -4.68 -3.52
N PHE A 398 -6.32 -4.46 -3.50
CA PHE A 398 -7.26 -5.22 -4.31
C PHE A 398 -6.97 -5.08 -5.80
N MET A 399 -6.74 -3.86 -6.28
CA MET A 399 -6.40 -3.58 -7.68
C MET A 399 -5.07 -4.24 -8.07
N LEU A 400 -4.03 -4.13 -7.24
CA LEU A 400 -2.73 -4.77 -7.50
C LEU A 400 -2.85 -6.30 -7.60
N ASN A 401 -3.52 -6.93 -6.63
CA ASN A 401 -3.68 -8.38 -6.58
C ASN A 401 -4.53 -8.95 -7.71
N PHE A 402 -5.52 -8.21 -8.20
CA PHE A 402 -6.33 -8.65 -9.33
C PHE A 402 -5.66 -8.39 -10.68
N THR A 403 -4.79 -7.38 -10.74
CA THR A 403 -4.18 -6.92 -12.00
C THR A 403 -2.87 -7.66 -12.30
N LEU A 404 -2.10 -8.04 -11.27
CA LEU A 404 -0.75 -8.59 -11.41
C LEU A 404 -0.66 -10.06 -10.98
N PRO A 405 0.21 -10.86 -11.61
CA PRO A 405 0.48 -12.22 -11.16
C PRO A 405 1.37 -12.23 -9.90
N GLN A 406 1.40 -13.36 -9.18
CA GLN A 406 2.45 -13.59 -8.19
C GLN A 406 3.80 -13.85 -8.87
N PRO A 407 4.93 -13.42 -8.27
CA PRO A 407 5.08 -12.71 -6.99
C PRO A 407 4.91 -11.17 -7.06
N GLN A 408 4.65 -10.59 -8.24
CA GLN A 408 4.59 -9.13 -8.43
C GLN A 408 3.48 -8.48 -7.61
N ALA A 409 2.28 -9.06 -7.62
CA ALA A 409 1.15 -8.60 -6.82
C ALA A 409 1.49 -8.49 -5.32
N ASP A 410 2.20 -9.50 -4.82
CA ASP A 410 2.65 -9.58 -3.44
C ASP A 410 3.72 -8.49 -3.16
N MET A 411 4.76 -8.38 -4.01
CA MET A 411 5.82 -7.39 -3.84
C MET A 411 5.32 -5.94 -3.92
N THR A 412 4.43 -5.64 -4.87
CA THR A 412 3.84 -4.30 -5.05
C THR A 412 2.94 -3.91 -3.88
N SER A 413 2.27 -4.87 -3.24
CA SER A 413 1.38 -4.65 -2.09
C SER A 413 2.12 -4.28 -0.79
N ALA A 414 3.44 -4.49 -0.72
CA ALA A 414 4.24 -4.15 0.46
C ALA A 414 4.19 -2.66 0.82
N VAL A 415 4.22 -1.76 -0.18
CA VAL A 415 4.18 -0.30 0.04
C VAL A 415 2.84 0.17 0.60
N PRO A 416 1.67 -0.19 0.02
CA PRO A 416 0.36 0.08 0.63
C PRO A 416 0.22 -0.48 2.05
N MET A 417 0.75 -1.67 2.32
CA MET A 417 0.72 -2.28 3.65
C MET A 417 1.55 -1.47 4.65
N ALA A 418 2.80 -1.12 4.31
CA ALA A 418 3.64 -0.24 5.12
C ALA A 418 2.97 1.13 5.36
N ASN A 419 2.34 1.70 4.33
CA ASN A 419 1.60 2.96 4.41
C ASN A 419 0.49 2.92 5.47
N SER A 420 -0.21 1.78 5.61
CA SER A 420 -1.27 1.60 6.62
C SER A 420 -0.79 1.81 8.06
N MET A 421 0.47 1.45 8.33
CA MET A 421 1.06 1.55 9.67
C MET A 421 1.51 2.98 9.98
N VAL A 422 1.99 3.71 8.97
CA VAL A 422 2.61 5.04 9.15
C VAL A 422 1.66 6.21 8.93
N THR A 423 0.58 6.02 8.15
CA THR A 423 -0.44 7.05 7.86
C THR A 423 -1.08 7.66 9.11
N PRO A 424 -1.45 6.88 10.16
CA PRO A 424 -2.09 7.41 11.35
C PRO A 424 -1.16 8.19 12.29
N LEU A 425 0.16 7.96 12.22
CA LEU A 425 1.13 8.43 13.22
C LEU A 425 1.08 9.96 13.46
N PRO A 426 1.18 10.83 12.45
CA PRO A 426 1.13 12.28 12.68
C PRO A 426 -0.23 12.75 13.22
N LEU A 427 -1.33 12.12 12.78
CA LEU A 427 -2.67 12.49 13.24
C LEU A 427 -2.90 12.10 14.70
N LEU A 428 -2.42 10.92 15.10
CA LEU A 428 -2.42 10.48 16.50
C LEU A 428 -1.54 11.40 17.35
N LEU A 429 -0.35 11.77 16.88
CA LEU A 429 0.52 12.71 17.58
C LEU A 429 -0.18 14.06 17.81
N ILE A 430 -0.78 14.64 16.77
CA ILE A 430 -1.55 15.90 16.89
C ILE A 430 -2.70 15.74 17.89
N TYR A 431 -3.42 14.62 17.84
CA TYR A 431 -4.49 14.33 18.79
C TYR A 431 -3.98 14.23 20.24
N PHE A 432 -2.87 13.54 20.48
CA PHE A 432 -2.26 13.43 21.81
C PHE A 432 -1.76 14.79 22.32
N LEU A 433 -1.09 15.58 21.48
CA LEU A 433 -0.66 16.93 21.83
C LEU A 433 -1.87 17.80 22.20
N LYS A 434 -2.95 17.75 21.43
CA LYS A 434 -4.20 18.45 21.73
C LYS A 434 -4.80 17.99 23.07
N LEU A 435 -4.80 16.70 23.37
CA LEU A 435 -5.26 16.17 24.65
C LEU A 435 -4.40 16.61 25.83
N CYS A 436 -3.09 16.76 25.64
CA CYS A 436 -2.18 17.19 26.70
C CYS A 436 -2.25 18.70 26.94
N PHE A 437 -2.30 19.51 25.88
CA PHE A 437 -2.16 20.97 25.97
C PHE A 437 -3.50 21.73 25.97
N CYS A 438 -4.53 21.25 25.27
CA CYS A 438 -5.82 21.97 25.16
C CYS A 438 -6.87 21.53 26.19
N ARG A 439 -6.59 20.51 27.02
CA ARG A 439 -7.53 20.02 28.03
C ARG A 439 -7.86 21.05 29.11
N ASN A 440 -6.96 21.99 29.39
CA ASN A 440 -7.22 23.08 30.34
C ASN A 440 -8.09 24.19 29.73
N SER A 441 -7.92 24.49 28.44
CA SER A 441 -8.70 25.53 27.75
C SER A 441 -10.16 25.09 27.51
N GLU A 442 -10.42 23.83 27.11
CA GLU A 442 -11.79 23.33 26.95
C GLU A 442 -12.53 23.15 28.28
N LYS A 443 -11.79 22.89 29.39
CA LYS A 443 -12.38 22.86 30.73
C LYS A 443 -12.77 24.25 31.21
N SER A 444 -11.85 25.20 31.10
CA SER A 444 -12.06 26.61 31.47
C SER A 444 -13.22 27.23 30.70
N ALA A 445 -13.30 27.00 29.38
CA ALA A 445 -14.38 27.53 28.55
C ALA A 445 -15.75 26.88 28.84
N LYS A 446 -15.78 25.60 29.23
CA LYS A 446 -17.04 24.93 29.64
C LYS A 446 -17.50 25.37 31.02
N GLU A 447 -16.57 25.64 31.93
CA GLU A 447 -16.86 26.18 33.27
C GLU A 447 -17.40 27.61 33.14
N GLU A 448 -16.78 28.50 32.34
CA GLU A 448 -17.30 29.84 32.03
C GLU A 448 -18.70 29.83 31.39
N ILE A 449 -18.93 28.96 30.39
CA ILE A 449 -20.25 28.86 29.73
C ILE A 449 -21.33 28.36 30.70
N ASN A 450 -20.99 27.47 31.63
CA ASN A 450 -21.92 27.00 32.65
C ASN A 450 -22.23 28.11 33.67
N GLU A 451 -21.23 28.87 34.11
CA GLU A 451 -21.43 30.02 35.00
C GLU A 451 -22.31 31.11 34.35
N ILE A 452 -22.11 31.40 33.06
CA ILE A 452 -22.95 32.36 32.32
C ILE A 452 -24.40 31.87 32.23
N LYS A 453 -24.61 30.59 31.93
CA LYS A 453 -25.96 30.00 31.87
C LYS A 453 -26.66 29.97 33.22
N GLU A 454 -25.92 29.69 34.29
CA GLU A 454 -26.44 29.66 35.65
C GLU A 454 -26.82 31.07 36.11
N THR A 455 -26.00 32.07 35.77
CA THR A 455 -26.28 33.50 36.03
C THR A 455 -27.49 34.00 35.24
N GLU A 456 -27.61 33.66 33.96
CA GLU A 456 -28.79 33.97 33.14
C GLU A 456 -30.06 33.30 33.66
N LEU A 457 -29.97 32.06 34.14
CA LEU A 457 -31.09 31.32 34.73
C LEU A 457 -31.57 31.99 36.02
N VAL A 458 -30.65 32.37 36.90
CA VAL A 458 -30.95 33.08 38.17
C VAL A 458 -31.57 34.45 37.90
N ALA A 459 -31.03 35.22 36.94
CA ALA A 459 -31.58 36.51 36.54
C ALA A 459 -32.99 36.39 35.92
N MET A 460 -33.26 35.31 35.18
CA MET A 460 -34.57 35.05 34.59
C MET A 460 -35.60 34.59 35.63
N MET A 461 -35.21 33.76 36.60
CA MET A 461 -36.06 33.36 37.74
C MET A 461 -36.46 34.56 38.60
N ALA A 462 -35.53 35.48 38.87
CA ALA A 462 -35.81 36.74 39.58
C ALA A 462 -36.81 37.65 38.83
N SER A 463 -36.95 37.49 37.51
CA SER A 463 -37.88 38.27 36.67
C SER A 463 -39.25 37.61 36.45
N GLY A 464 -39.51 36.43 37.03
CA GLY A 464 -40.80 35.73 36.93
C GLY A 464 -41.13 35.10 35.56
N ARG A 465 -40.13 34.92 34.68
CA ARG A 465 -40.28 34.40 33.30
C ARG A 465 -40.00 32.89 33.13
N GLU A 466 -40.20 32.11 34.19
CA GLU A 466 -39.83 30.68 34.24
C GLU A 466 -40.52 29.81 33.16
N LYS A 467 -41.73 30.17 32.73
CA LYS A 467 -42.53 29.39 31.77
C LYS A 467 -42.02 29.45 30.32
N GLU A 468 -41.27 30.49 29.94
CA GLU A 468 -40.70 30.62 28.59
C GLU A 468 -39.45 29.73 28.40
N TYR A 469 -38.64 29.55 29.45
CA TYR A 469 -37.42 28.75 29.40
C TYR A 469 -37.70 27.25 29.26
N ALA A 470 -38.69 26.72 29.99
CA ALA A 470 -39.12 25.32 29.87
C ALA A 470 -39.57 24.96 28.45
N LYS A 471 -40.22 25.90 27.75
CA LYS A 471 -40.69 25.75 26.37
C LYS A 471 -39.53 25.83 25.34
N SER A 472 -38.50 26.62 25.64
CA SER A 472 -37.29 26.76 24.82
C SER A 472 -36.37 25.53 24.94
N ALA A 473 -36.11 25.06 26.17
CA ALA A 473 -35.24 23.92 26.44
C ALA A 473 -35.76 22.59 25.84
N GLN A 474 -37.08 22.44 25.70
CA GLN A 474 -37.69 21.30 25.02
C GLN A 474 -37.46 21.29 23.50
N ARG A 475 -37.24 22.46 22.86
CA ARG A 475 -36.94 22.54 21.41
C ARG A 475 -35.48 22.23 21.09
N THR A 476 -34.56 22.47 22.03
CA THR A 476 -33.11 22.33 21.78
C THR A 476 -32.59 20.90 21.97
N ASN A 477 -33.31 20.04 22.70
CA ASN A 477 -32.93 18.63 22.92
C ASN A 477 -33.32 17.66 21.77
N LEU A 478 -33.78 18.20 20.64
CA LEU A 478 -34.23 17.43 19.46
C LEU A 478 -33.35 17.60 18.21
N VAL A 479 -32.13 18.16 18.35
CA VAL A 479 -31.15 18.32 17.24
C VAL A 479 -29.89 17.51 17.49
#